data_AF-A0A257DFW6-F1
#
_entry.id   AF-A0A257DFW6-F1
#
_cell.length_a   1.000
_cell.length_b   1.000
_cell.length_c   1.000
_cell.angle_alpha   90.00
_cell.angle_beta   90.00
_cell.angle_gamma   90.00
#
_symmetry.space_group_name_H-M   'P 1'
#
loop_
_entity.id
_entity.type
_entity.pdbx_description
1 polymer ?
#
loop_
_entity_poly.entity_id
_entity_poly.type
_entity_poly.pdbx_seq_one_letter_code
_entity_poly.pdbx_strand_id
1 'polypeptide(L)'
;MTSRWLRITVALAALTAPLLSNAIEEPPYEVLRTIDDVEVRQYAPYVVAEVRIDADADEAGNLAFPILAGYIFGKNKGEKKFEMTAPVTQAAAPQRLEMTAPVTQTPVPGSASSYLIQFVLPKGVTLASAPEPLDPRVVLREVQASRVAVIRYSGFWTEANYAEHLDRLRSVLKAAGLSTIGEPVFSRYNPPFMPWFLRRNEIWLTVP
;
A
#
# COMPACT_ATOMS: atom_id res chain seq x y z
N MET A 1 63.06 34.95 3.59
CA MET A 1 62.83 33.63 2.95
C MET A 1 62.56 32.66 4.10
N THR A 2 61.41 32.03 4.33
CA THR A 2 60.27 31.65 3.47
C THR A 2 59.03 31.29 4.31
N SER A 3 57.86 31.65 3.78
CA SER A 3 56.47 31.15 3.95
C SER A 3 55.86 30.82 5.33
N ARG A 4 55.01 31.75 5.79
CA ARG A 4 53.76 31.49 6.53
C ARG A 4 52.86 30.51 5.75
N TRP A 5 52.39 29.44 6.37
CA TRP A 5 51.32 28.60 5.84
C TRP A 5 49.97 29.09 6.36
N LEU A 6 49.16 29.64 5.46
CA LEU A 6 47.77 30.03 5.72
C LEU A 6 46.90 28.77 5.62
N ARG A 7 46.39 28.26 6.75
CA ARG A 7 45.38 27.19 6.75
C ARG A 7 44.02 27.81 6.39
N ILE A 8 43.56 27.59 5.17
CA ILE A 8 42.18 27.91 4.76
C ILE A 8 41.28 26.81 5.30
N THR A 9 40.50 27.11 6.34
CA THR A 9 39.44 26.22 6.82
C THR A 9 38.20 26.49 5.96
N VAL A 10 37.89 25.58 5.03
CA VAL A 10 36.61 25.61 4.30
C VAL A 10 35.54 25.05 5.24
N ALA A 11 34.75 25.94 5.84
CA ALA A 11 33.55 25.54 6.56
C ALA A 11 32.48 25.13 5.54
N LEU A 12 32.25 23.82 5.40
CA LEU A 12 31.17 23.28 4.59
C LEU A 12 29.86 23.52 5.35
N ALA A 13 29.16 24.61 5.02
CA ALA A 13 27.81 24.85 5.50
C ALA A 13 26.89 23.78 4.88
N ALA A 14 26.53 22.77 5.66
CA ALA A 14 25.51 21.80 5.27
C ALA A 14 24.17 22.53 5.18
N LEU A 15 23.72 22.83 3.95
CA LEU A 15 22.35 23.22 3.69
C LEU A 15 21.44 22.02 4.04
N THR A 16 20.88 22.02 5.24
CA THR A 16 19.77 21.14 5.58
C THR A 16 18.53 21.69 4.88
N ALA A 17 18.38 21.37 3.60
CA ALA A 17 17.07 21.50 2.97
C ALA A 17 16.14 20.52 3.68
N PRO A 18 15.00 20.96 4.23
CA PRO A 18 14.00 20.02 4.72
C PRO A 18 13.56 19.21 3.50
N LEU A 19 13.82 17.90 3.51
CA LEU A 19 13.18 16.99 2.57
C LEU A 19 11.69 17.17 2.76
N LEU A 20 11.02 17.78 1.79
CA LEU A 20 9.57 17.81 1.72
C LEU A 20 9.10 16.35 1.60
N SER A 21 8.83 15.74 2.75
CA SER A 21 8.14 14.46 2.82
C SER A 21 6.69 14.72 2.46
N ASN A 22 6.38 14.65 1.17
CA ASN A 22 5.01 14.32 0.76
C ASN A 22 4.82 12.85 1.11
N ALA A 23 4.50 12.58 2.39
CA ALA A 23 4.12 11.25 2.81
C ALA A 23 2.84 10.88 2.05
N ILE A 24 2.94 9.85 1.20
CA ILE A 24 1.77 9.23 0.58
C ILE A 24 0.90 8.71 1.73
N GLU A 25 -0.40 8.96 1.65
CA GLU A 25 -1.34 8.57 2.70
C GLU A 25 -1.38 7.04 2.87
N GLU A 26 -1.47 6.57 4.12
CA GLU A 26 -1.49 5.16 4.48
C GLU A 26 -2.68 4.84 5.40
N PRO A 27 -3.22 3.59 5.38
CA PRO A 27 -4.27 3.20 6.31
C PRO A 27 -3.78 3.33 7.76
N PRO A 28 -4.57 3.94 8.65
CA PRO A 28 -4.15 4.20 10.02
C PRO A 28 -4.03 2.90 10.83
N TYR A 29 -2.96 2.80 11.62
CA TYR A 29 -2.74 1.69 12.53
C TYR A 29 -2.06 2.11 13.83
N GLU A 30 -2.16 1.24 14.84
CA GLU A 30 -1.41 1.31 16.09
C GLU A 30 -0.48 0.09 16.19
N VAL A 31 0.78 0.29 16.62
CA VAL A 31 1.70 -0.83 16.90
C VAL A 31 1.39 -1.36 18.31
N LEU A 32 0.85 -2.58 18.38
CA LEU A 32 0.52 -3.23 19.65
C LEU A 32 1.74 -3.90 20.28
N ARG A 33 2.63 -4.44 19.46
CA ARG A 33 3.82 -5.18 19.91
C ARG A 33 4.89 -5.21 18.83
N THR A 34 6.15 -5.21 19.24
CA THR A 34 7.30 -5.50 18.37
C THR A 34 8.01 -6.76 18.87
N ILE A 35 8.35 -7.67 17.96
CA ILE A 35 9.05 -8.93 18.21
C ILE A 35 10.16 -9.04 17.17
N ASP A 36 11.41 -8.87 17.59
CA ASP A 36 12.55 -8.70 16.68
C ASP A 36 12.29 -7.59 15.63
N ASP A 37 12.26 -7.98 14.35
CA ASP A 37 12.03 -7.18 13.15
C ASP A 37 10.55 -7.18 12.69
N VAL A 38 9.66 -7.77 13.48
CA VAL A 38 8.22 -7.91 13.20
C VAL A 38 7.40 -7.01 14.11
N GLU A 39 6.46 -6.26 13.53
CA GLU A 39 5.47 -5.47 14.25
C GLU A 39 4.09 -6.15 14.19
N VAL A 40 3.40 -6.24 15.32
CA VAL A 40 1.97 -6.56 15.37
C VAL A 40 1.21 -5.25 15.44
N ARG A 41 0.45 -4.96 14.40
CA ARG A 41 -0.29 -3.71 14.20
C ARG A 41 -1.80 -3.95 14.30
N GLN A 42 -2.53 -3.03 14.89
CA GLN A 42 -3.98 -2.95 14.83
C GLN A 42 -4.37 -1.94 13.76
N TYR A 43 -4.97 -2.40 12.66
CA TYR A 43 -5.54 -1.53 11.63
C TYR A 43 -6.99 -1.17 11.98
N ALA A 44 -7.35 0.09 11.76
CA ALA A 44 -8.77 0.49 11.73
C ALA A 44 -9.41 0.05 10.40
N PRO A 45 -10.75 0.05 10.27
CA PRO A 45 -11.38 -0.22 8.98
C PRO A 45 -10.98 0.80 7.92
N TYR A 46 -10.80 0.35 6.69
CA TYR A 46 -10.50 1.21 5.55
C TYR A 46 -11.13 0.65 4.27
N VAL A 47 -11.33 1.51 3.27
CA VAL A 47 -11.91 1.12 1.99
C VAL A 47 -10.80 0.89 0.97
N VAL A 48 -11.00 -0.13 0.13
CA VAL A 48 -10.13 -0.44 -1.00
C VAL A 48 -10.91 -0.47 -2.30
N ALA A 49 -10.23 -0.13 -3.39
CA ALA A 49 -10.61 -0.57 -4.73
C ALA A 49 -9.77 -1.81 -5.08
N GLU A 50 -10.42 -2.90 -5.44
CA GLU A 50 -9.76 -4.17 -5.73
C GLU A 50 -10.11 -4.72 -7.12
N VAL A 51 -9.17 -5.43 -7.72
CA VAL A 51 -9.35 -6.16 -8.97
C VAL A 51 -8.72 -7.54 -8.84
N ARG A 52 -9.42 -8.55 -9.35
CA ARG A 52 -8.88 -9.90 -9.51
C ARG A 52 -8.24 -10.03 -10.88
N ILE A 53 -7.00 -10.52 -10.93
CA ILE A 53 -6.28 -10.83 -12.17
C ILE A 53 -5.93 -12.31 -12.18
N ASP A 54 -6.25 -12.98 -13.27
CA ASP A 54 -5.85 -14.37 -13.53
C ASP A 54 -4.52 -14.37 -14.31
N ALA A 55 -3.43 -14.25 -13.57
CA ALA A 55 -2.04 -14.30 -14.06
C ALA A 55 -1.09 -14.69 -12.91
N ASP A 56 0.18 -14.89 -13.21
CA ASP A 56 1.21 -15.11 -12.20
C ASP A 56 1.53 -13.83 -11.42
N ALA A 57 2.19 -13.96 -10.27
CA ALA A 57 2.36 -12.85 -9.31
C ALA A 57 2.99 -11.59 -9.93
N ASP A 58 4.03 -11.76 -10.74
CA ASP A 58 4.79 -10.67 -11.35
C ASP A 58 3.96 -9.91 -12.40
N GLU A 59 3.14 -10.64 -13.16
CA GLU A 59 2.30 -10.07 -14.20
C GLU A 59 1.03 -9.43 -13.63
N ALA A 60 0.44 -10.05 -12.61
CA ALA A 60 -0.84 -9.63 -12.04
C ALA A 60 -0.81 -8.18 -11.55
N GLY A 61 0.28 -7.76 -10.89
CA GLY A 61 0.47 -6.37 -10.46
C GLY A 61 0.54 -5.38 -11.64
N ASN A 62 1.25 -5.74 -12.71
CA ASN A 62 1.39 -4.88 -13.89
C ASN A 62 0.09 -4.74 -14.68
N LEU A 63 -0.73 -5.79 -14.73
CA LEU A 63 -2.06 -5.77 -15.36
C LEU A 63 -3.09 -5.00 -14.51
N ALA A 64 -3.05 -5.15 -13.19
CA ALA A 64 -3.99 -4.49 -12.27
C ALA A 64 -3.75 -2.98 -12.15
N PHE A 65 -2.48 -2.54 -12.10
CA PHE A 65 -2.12 -1.15 -11.86
C PHE A 65 -2.83 -0.15 -12.78
N PRO A 66 -2.81 -0.26 -14.12
CA PRO A 66 -3.48 0.70 -15.00
C PRO A 66 -5.01 0.71 -14.84
N ILE A 67 -5.62 -0.40 -14.42
CA ILE A 67 -7.07 -0.49 -14.16
C ILE A 67 -7.41 0.33 -12.92
N LEU A 68 -6.73 0.06 -11.80
CA LEU A 68 -6.95 0.76 -10.53
C LEU A 68 -6.53 2.23 -10.61
N ALA A 69 -5.40 2.54 -11.25
CA ALA A 69 -4.99 3.92 -11.51
C ALA A 69 -6.01 4.66 -12.38
N GLY A 70 -6.60 3.99 -13.38
CA GLY A 70 -7.70 4.54 -14.17
C GLY A 70 -8.87 4.97 -13.29
N TYR A 71 -9.30 4.13 -12.36
CA TYR A 71 -10.35 4.45 -11.39
C TYR A 71 -9.99 5.68 -10.53
N ILE A 72 -8.80 5.69 -9.91
CA ILE A 72 -8.31 6.80 -9.07
C ILE A 72 -8.23 8.12 -9.86
N PHE A 73 -7.84 8.08 -11.13
CA PHE A 73 -7.66 9.26 -11.97
C PHE A 73 -8.89 9.67 -12.80
N GLY A 74 -10.07 9.15 -12.47
CA GLY A 74 -11.34 9.66 -13.01
C GLY A 74 -12.09 8.74 -13.97
N LYS A 75 -11.75 7.44 -14.05
CA LYS A 75 -12.63 6.44 -14.70
C LYS A 75 -13.70 5.94 -13.72
N ASN A 76 -14.45 6.88 -13.14
CA ASN A 76 -15.54 6.65 -12.20
C ASN A 76 -16.69 7.63 -12.44
N LYS A 77 -17.86 7.36 -11.86
CA LYS A 77 -19.07 8.18 -12.06
C LYS A 77 -19.13 9.43 -11.17
N GLY A 78 -18.08 9.75 -10.41
CA GLY A 78 -18.13 10.83 -9.41
C GLY A 78 -18.83 10.45 -8.11
N GLU A 79 -19.07 11.43 -7.26
CA GLU A 79 -19.73 11.24 -5.95
C GLU A 79 -21.13 10.65 -6.08
N LYS A 80 -21.45 9.68 -5.23
CA LYS A 80 -22.83 9.24 -5.00
C LYS A 80 -23.59 10.32 -4.23
N LYS A 81 -24.28 11.21 -4.94
CA LYS A 81 -25.29 12.07 -4.32
C LYS A 81 -26.54 11.23 -4.03
N PHE A 82 -26.83 11.01 -2.75
CA PHE A 82 -28.14 10.49 -2.35
C PHE A 82 -29.18 11.60 -2.59
N GLU A 83 -29.93 11.45 -3.67
CA GLU A 83 -31.07 12.31 -4.00
C GLU A 83 -32.13 12.23 -2.88
N MET A 84 -32.27 13.29 -2.08
CA MET A 84 -33.41 13.48 -1.16
C MET A 84 -34.40 14.53 -1.65
N THR A 85 -34.24 15.11 -2.85
CA THR A 85 -35.22 16.04 -3.43
C THR A 85 -35.10 16.12 -4.96
N ALA A 86 -36.19 15.79 -5.66
CA ALA A 86 -36.33 15.93 -7.11
C ALA A 86 -36.26 17.41 -7.60
N PRO A 87 -36.01 17.67 -8.90
CA PRO A 87 -35.10 17.00 -9.81
C PRO A 87 -33.87 17.89 -10.05
N VAL A 88 -32.65 17.33 -9.99
CA VAL A 88 -31.51 17.96 -10.67
C VAL A 88 -30.84 16.91 -11.53
N THR A 89 -31.17 16.96 -12.82
CA THR A 89 -30.46 16.22 -13.88
C THR A 89 -29.07 16.83 -14.08
N GLN A 90 -28.17 16.64 -13.10
CA GLN A 90 -26.75 16.83 -13.26
C GLN A 90 -26.11 15.46 -13.10
N ALA A 91 -25.73 14.84 -14.22
CA ALA A 91 -24.87 13.65 -14.18
C ALA A 91 -23.63 14.00 -13.36
N ALA A 92 -23.35 13.22 -12.31
CA ALA A 92 -22.18 13.42 -11.48
C ALA A 92 -20.92 13.38 -12.37
N ALA A 93 -20.05 14.38 -12.21
CA ALA A 93 -18.81 14.47 -12.97
C ALA A 93 -17.77 13.51 -12.36
N PRO A 94 -16.88 12.91 -13.16
CA PRO A 94 -15.83 12.05 -12.65
C PRO A 94 -14.99 12.72 -11.55
N GLN A 95 -14.69 11.98 -10.49
CA GLN A 95 -13.93 12.47 -9.35
C GLN A 95 -12.51 11.91 -9.38
N ARG A 96 -11.50 12.77 -9.18
CA ARG A 96 -10.12 12.34 -8.96
C ARG A 96 -9.92 12.05 -7.47
N LEU A 97 -9.32 10.90 -7.16
CA LEU A 97 -8.91 10.53 -5.81
C LEU A 97 -7.40 10.74 -5.66
N GLU A 98 -6.96 11.04 -4.44
CA GLU A 98 -5.53 11.08 -4.12
C GLU A 98 -4.95 9.66 -4.10
N MET A 99 -3.67 9.53 -4.46
CA MET A 99 -2.97 8.25 -4.35
C MET A 99 -2.61 7.94 -2.90
N THR A 100 -2.77 6.69 -2.51
CA THR A 100 -2.40 6.16 -1.19
C THR A 100 -1.41 5.00 -1.35
N ALA A 101 -0.90 4.53 -0.22
CA ALA A 101 -0.11 3.32 -0.11
C ALA A 101 -0.63 2.47 1.08
N PRO A 102 -0.34 1.16 1.13
CA PRO A 102 0.31 0.36 0.11
C PRO A 102 -0.62 -0.03 -1.04
N VAL A 103 -0.02 -0.48 -2.14
CA VAL A 103 -0.66 -1.38 -3.10
C VAL A 103 -0.46 -2.81 -2.60
N THR A 104 -1.55 -3.51 -2.31
CA THR A 104 -1.49 -4.88 -1.79
C THR A 104 -1.72 -5.91 -2.90
N GLN A 105 -1.13 -7.08 -2.73
CA GLN A 105 -1.30 -8.24 -3.61
C GLN A 105 -1.43 -9.51 -2.77
N THR A 106 -2.50 -10.26 -2.99
CA THR A 106 -2.83 -11.47 -2.23
C THR A 106 -3.19 -12.60 -3.20
N PRO A 107 -2.65 -13.82 -3.04
CA PRO A 107 -3.11 -14.98 -3.80
C PRO A 107 -4.61 -15.25 -3.54
N VAL A 108 -5.35 -15.66 -4.57
CA VAL A 108 -6.73 -16.10 -4.37
C VAL A 108 -6.74 -17.58 -3.96
N PRO A 109 -7.35 -17.94 -2.81
CA PRO A 109 -7.42 -19.32 -2.36
C PRO A 109 -8.01 -20.25 -3.44
N GLY A 110 -7.34 -21.38 -3.68
CA GLY A 110 -7.78 -22.39 -4.65
C GLY A 110 -7.41 -22.10 -6.12
N SER A 111 -6.62 -21.05 -6.40
CA SER A 111 -6.07 -20.80 -7.74
C SER A 111 -4.55 -20.59 -7.67
N ALA A 112 -3.81 -21.24 -8.57
CA ALA A 112 -2.36 -21.09 -8.67
C ALA A 112 -1.92 -19.80 -9.39
N SER A 113 -2.77 -19.28 -10.29
CA SER A 113 -2.47 -18.12 -11.13
C SER A 113 -3.60 -17.10 -11.07
N SER A 114 -4.02 -16.74 -9.86
CA SER A 114 -4.97 -15.64 -9.63
C SER A 114 -4.61 -14.83 -8.39
N TYR A 115 -4.58 -13.52 -8.54
CA TYR A 115 -4.24 -12.58 -7.47
C TYR A 115 -5.31 -11.50 -7.33
N LEU A 116 -5.54 -11.08 -6.10
CA LEU A 116 -6.33 -9.91 -5.75
C LEU A 116 -5.36 -8.74 -5.51
N ILE A 117 -5.52 -7.66 -6.28
CA ILE A 117 -4.71 -6.45 -6.15
C ILE A 117 -5.60 -5.34 -5.62
N GLN A 118 -5.14 -4.60 -4.61
CA GLN A 118 -5.94 -3.59 -3.95
C GLN A 118 -5.18 -2.27 -3.79
N PHE A 119 -5.89 -1.17 -4.01
CA PHE A 119 -5.46 0.17 -3.67
C PHE A 119 -6.30 0.66 -2.50
N VAL A 120 -5.65 1.17 -1.46
CA VAL A 120 -6.34 1.83 -0.34
C VAL A 120 -6.96 3.13 -0.86
N LEU A 121 -8.15 3.48 -0.40
CA LEU A 121 -8.74 4.79 -0.71
C LEU A 121 -8.31 5.83 0.35
N PRO A 122 -8.25 7.12 0.00
CA PRO A 122 -7.90 8.19 0.94
C PRO A 122 -8.76 8.17 2.20
N LYS A 123 -8.21 8.66 3.32
CA LYS A 123 -8.95 8.71 4.58
C LYS A 123 -10.21 9.57 4.43
N GLY A 124 -11.31 9.07 4.98
CA GLY A 124 -12.62 9.72 4.90
C GLY A 124 -13.47 9.23 3.72
N VAL A 125 -12.89 8.54 2.73
CA VAL A 125 -13.67 7.83 1.73
C VAL A 125 -14.26 6.56 2.36
N THR A 126 -15.59 6.48 2.37
CA THR A 126 -16.35 5.32 2.85
C THR A 126 -16.94 4.57 1.67
N LEU A 127 -17.44 3.34 1.87
CA LEU A 127 -18.09 2.60 0.79
C LEU A 127 -19.31 3.34 0.21
N ALA A 128 -19.96 4.17 1.03
CA ALA A 128 -21.10 4.98 0.63
C ALA A 128 -20.69 6.22 -0.20
N SER A 129 -19.54 6.84 0.11
CA SER A 129 -19.06 8.04 -0.58
C SER A 129 -18.09 7.75 -1.74
N ALA A 130 -17.52 6.55 -1.81
CA ALA A 130 -16.59 6.16 -2.86
C ALA A 130 -17.24 6.24 -4.25
N PRO A 131 -16.58 6.88 -5.23
CA PRO A 131 -17.10 6.97 -6.60
C PRO A 131 -17.34 5.61 -7.20
N GLU A 132 -18.46 5.43 -7.91
CA GLU A 132 -18.74 4.16 -8.56
C GLU A 132 -17.77 3.93 -9.73
N PRO A 133 -17.05 2.79 -9.79
CA PRO A 133 -16.16 2.50 -10.90
C PRO A 133 -16.91 2.37 -12.23
N LEU A 134 -16.29 2.81 -13.33
CA LEU A 134 -16.82 2.55 -14.68
C LEU A 134 -16.40 1.18 -15.22
N ASP A 135 -15.26 0.66 -14.76
CA ASP A 135 -14.77 -0.66 -15.13
C ASP A 135 -15.40 -1.71 -14.20
N PRO A 136 -16.20 -2.67 -14.71
CA PRO A 136 -16.91 -3.65 -13.87
C PRO A 136 -15.96 -4.63 -13.16
N ARG A 137 -14.68 -4.66 -13.53
CA ARG A 137 -13.65 -5.47 -12.86
C ARG A 137 -13.20 -4.86 -11.53
N VAL A 138 -13.43 -3.56 -11.33
CA VAL A 138 -13.07 -2.85 -10.10
C VAL A 138 -14.22 -2.99 -9.11
N VAL A 139 -13.94 -3.63 -7.98
CA VAL A 139 -14.87 -3.80 -6.88
C VAL A 139 -14.43 -2.93 -5.71
N LEU A 140 -15.36 -2.26 -5.06
CA LEU A 140 -15.09 -1.50 -3.84
C LEU A 140 -15.44 -2.35 -2.63
N ARG A 141 -14.55 -2.39 -1.64
CA ARG A 141 -14.75 -3.21 -0.45
C ARG A 141 -14.22 -2.50 0.80
N GLU A 142 -14.93 -2.68 1.91
CA GLU A 142 -14.42 -2.31 3.22
C GLU A 142 -13.58 -3.47 3.80
N VAL A 143 -12.33 -3.17 4.16
CA VAL A 143 -11.51 -4.03 5.00
C VAL A 143 -11.87 -3.73 6.45
N GLN A 144 -12.32 -4.75 7.16
CA GLN A 144 -12.67 -4.64 8.58
C GLN A 144 -11.41 -4.45 9.44
N ALA A 145 -11.60 -3.94 10.66
CA ALA A 145 -10.52 -3.84 11.63
C ALA A 145 -9.86 -5.20 11.86
N SER A 146 -8.53 -5.25 11.80
CA SER A 146 -7.78 -6.49 11.90
C SER A 146 -6.43 -6.27 12.57
N ARG A 147 -5.93 -7.33 13.20
CA ARG A 147 -4.56 -7.40 13.70
C ARG A 147 -3.69 -8.06 12.66
N VAL A 148 -2.58 -7.42 12.34
CA VAL A 148 -1.69 -7.83 11.28
C VAL A 148 -0.27 -7.84 11.81
N ALA A 149 0.41 -8.97 11.69
CA ALA A 149 1.85 -9.06 11.85
C ALA A 149 2.54 -8.64 10.56
N VAL A 150 3.52 -7.75 10.67
CA VAL A 150 4.19 -7.12 9.55
C VAL A 150 5.70 -7.26 9.69
N ILE A 151 6.34 -7.79 8.65
CA ILE A 151 7.79 -7.65 8.45
C ILE A 151 8.04 -6.60 7.36
N ARG A 152 9.01 -5.71 7.61
CA ARG A 152 9.44 -4.68 6.67
C ARG A 152 10.82 -5.00 6.12
N TYR A 153 10.99 -4.79 4.81
CA TYR A 153 12.28 -5.00 4.15
C TYR A 153 12.47 -4.09 2.93
N SER A 154 13.70 -4.04 2.44
CA SER A 154 14.10 -3.33 1.22
C SER A 154 14.60 -4.31 0.16
N GLY A 155 14.72 -3.88 -1.09
CA GLY A 155 15.22 -4.75 -2.15
C GLY A 155 14.37 -4.77 -3.41
N PHE A 156 14.75 -5.66 -4.31
CA PHE A 156 13.96 -6.00 -5.49
C PHE A 156 12.68 -6.77 -5.12
N TRP A 157 11.68 -6.67 -5.99
CA TRP A 157 10.42 -7.42 -5.87
C TRP A 157 10.57 -8.79 -6.55
N THR A 158 11.46 -9.63 -6.04
CA THR A 158 11.65 -11.00 -6.54
C THR A 158 10.94 -11.99 -5.62
N GLU A 159 10.53 -13.12 -6.19
CA GLU A 159 9.94 -14.23 -5.43
C GLU A 159 10.88 -14.71 -4.31
N ALA A 160 12.18 -14.81 -4.58
CA ALA A 160 13.18 -15.21 -3.58
C ALA A 160 13.24 -14.25 -2.38
N ASN A 161 13.25 -12.93 -2.63
CA ASN A 161 13.28 -11.92 -1.56
C ASN A 161 11.96 -11.94 -0.75
N TYR A 162 10.83 -12.16 -1.43
CA TYR A 162 9.54 -12.35 -0.78
C TYR A 162 9.52 -13.61 0.11
N ALA A 163 9.96 -14.76 -0.42
CA ALA A 163 9.96 -16.03 0.30
C ALA A 163 10.85 -15.99 1.56
N GLU A 164 12.05 -15.42 1.44
CA GLU A 164 12.98 -15.24 2.57
C GLU A 164 12.32 -14.49 3.74
N HIS A 165 11.68 -13.36 3.45
CA HIS A 165 11.06 -12.52 4.48
C HIS A 165 9.75 -13.11 5.00
N LEU A 166 8.99 -13.82 4.17
CA LEU A 166 7.80 -14.56 4.60
C LEU A 166 8.17 -15.67 5.59
N ASP A 167 9.23 -16.43 5.31
CA ASP A 167 9.72 -17.49 6.18
C ASP A 167 10.27 -16.93 7.50
N ARG A 168 10.96 -15.79 7.45
CA ARG A 168 11.39 -15.05 8.66
C ARG A 168 10.18 -14.64 9.50
N LEU A 169 9.18 -14.01 8.90
CA LEU A 169 7.95 -13.58 9.58
C LEU A 169 7.25 -14.77 10.26
N ARG A 170 7.03 -15.87 9.51
CA ARG A 170 6.40 -17.08 10.05
C ARG A 170 7.20 -17.69 11.21
N SER A 171 8.53 -17.67 11.12
CA SER A 171 9.42 -18.19 12.16
C SER A 171 9.30 -17.38 13.45
N VAL A 172 9.30 -16.05 13.36
CA VAL A 172 9.13 -15.14 14.51
C VAL A 172 7.75 -15.34 15.15
N LEU A 173 6.68 -15.41 14.35
CA LEU A 173 5.32 -15.63 14.86
C LEU A 173 5.17 -16.98 15.55
N LYS A 174 5.72 -18.04 14.97
CA LYS A 174 5.72 -19.37 15.57
C LYS A 174 6.46 -19.40 16.90
N ALA A 175 7.64 -18.77 17.00
CA ALA A 175 8.39 -18.67 18.25
C ALA A 175 7.63 -17.86 19.32
N ALA A 176 6.84 -16.88 18.91
CA ALA A 176 5.98 -16.08 19.78
C ALA A 176 4.64 -16.76 20.15
N GLY A 177 4.35 -17.95 19.61
CA GLY A 177 3.09 -18.66 19.83
C GLY A 177 1.87 -18.03 19.14
N LEU A 178 2.08 -17.24 18.08
CA LEU A 178 1.02 -16.57 17.32
C LEU A 178 0.65 -17.40 16.09
N SER A 179 -0.64 -17.72 15.94
CA SER A 179 -1.19 -18.32 14.73
C SER A 179 -1.50 -17.26 13.68
N THR A 180 -1.60 -17.68 12.42
CA THR A 180 -1.90 -16.82 11.28
C THR A 180 -3.21 -17.24 10.62
N ILE A 181 -3.95 -16.27 10.09
CA ILE A 181 -5.25 -16.47 9.43
C ILE A 181 -5.15 -16.06 7.97
N GLY A 182 -5.51 -16.97 7.06
CA GLY A 182 -5.54 -16.71 5.62
C GLY A 182 -4.17 -16.62 4.96
N GLU A 183 -4.15 -16.00 3.78
CA GLU A 183 -2.97 -15.88 2.93
C GLU A 183 -2.10 -14.65 3.30
N PRO A 184 -0.78 -14.71 3.08
CA PRO A 184 0.08 -13.55 3.19
C PRO A 184 -0.31 -12.47 2.16
N VAL A 185 -0.22 -11.21 2.60
CA VAL A 185 -0.47 -10.05 1.75
C VAL A 185 0.85 -9.33 1.49
N PHE A 186 1.22 -9.19 0.22
CA PHE A 186 2.41 -8.46 -0.19
C PHE A 186 2.07 -6.98 -0.41
N SER A 187 2.72 -6.09 0.32
CA SER A 187 2.41 -4.65 0.39
C SER A 187 3.57 -3.81 -0.15
N ARG A 188 3.32 -3.12 -1.28
CA ARG A 188 4.31 -2.27 -1.95
C ARG A 188 3.98 -0.80 -1.77
N TYR A 189 4.95 -0.01 -1.33
CA TYR A 189 4.72 1.40 -0.98
C TYR A 189 5.31 2.40 -1.96
N ASN A 190 6.28 1.97 -2.76
CA ASN A 190 7.06 2.88 -3.58
C ASN A 190 6.72 2.74 -5.06
N PRO A 191 6.82 3.85 -5.80
CA PRO A 191 6.65 3.83 -7.25
C PRO A 191 7.80 3.07 -7.94
N PRO A 192 7.60 2.62 -9.19
CA PRO A 192 8.59 1.80 -9.90
C PRO A 192 9.95 2.48 -10.12
N PHE A 193 10.00 3.82 -10.16
CA PHE A 193 11.24 4.59 -10.34
C PHE A 193 12.09 4.72 -9.06
N MET A 194 11.57 4.35 -7.88
CA MET A 194 12.33 4.41 -6.63
C MET A 194 13.51 3.42 -6.69
N PRO A 195 14.76 3.83 -6.37
CA PRO A 195 15.90 2.92 -6.28
C PRO A 195 15.61 1.75 -5.34
N TRP A 196 15.98 0.53 -5.75
CA TRP A 196 15.58 -0.71 -5.07
C TRP A 196 15.95 -0.77 -3.58
N PHE A 197 17.09 -0.21 -3.19
CA PHE A 197 17.58 -0.17 -1.81
C PHE A 197 16.87 0.89 -0.94
N LEU A 198 16.09 1.78 -1.55
CA LEU A 198 15.25 2.77 -0.85
C LEU A 198 13.77 2.36 -0.80
N ARG A 199 13.41 1.24 -1.44
CA ARG A 199 12.04 0.73 -1.41
C ARG A 199 11.70 0.18 -0.02
N ARG A 200 10.50 0.49 0.45
CA ARG A 200 9.80 -0.16 1.55
C ARG A 200 8.84 -1.19 0.97
N ASN A 201 9.10 -2.43 1.32
CA ASN A 201 8.23 -3.58 1.08
C ASN A 201 7.80 -4.13 2.43
N GLU A 202 6.58 -4.64 2.50
CA GLU A 202 6.10 -5.33 3.67
C GLU A 202 5.37 -6.62 3.29
N ILE A 203 5.41 -7.60 4.18
CA ILE A 203 4.57 -8.79 4.12
C ILE A 203 3.72 -8.82 5.38
N TRP A 204 2.42 -9.01 5.17
CA TRP A 204 1.40 -8.93 6.20
C TRP A 204 0.78 -10.31 6.40
N LEU A 205 0.66 -10.76 7.65
CA LEU A 205 -0.10 -11.94 8.04
C LEU A 205 -1.12 -11.56 9.10
N THR A 206 -2.40 -11.88 8.85
CA THR A 206 -3.45 -11.63 9.85
C THR A 206 -3.24 -12.55 11.05
N VAL A 207 -3.38 -11.99 12.25
CA VAL A 207 -3.27 -12.72 13.52
C VAL A 207 -4.55 -12.50 14.37
N PRO A 208 -4.86 -13.39 15.33
CA PRO A 208 -6.02 -13.27 16.21
C PRO A 208 -6.05 -12.04 17.13
#